data_AF-A0A351PV36-F1
#
_entry.id   AF-A0A351PV36-F1
#
_cell.length_a   1.000
_cell.length_b   1.000
_cell.length_c   1.000
_cell.angle_alpha   90.00
_cell.angle_beta   90.00
_cell.angle_gamma   90.00
#
_symmetry.space_group_name_H-M   'P 1'
#
loop_
_entity.id
_entity.type
_entity.pdbx_description
1 polymer ?
#
loop_
_entity_poly.entity_id
_entity_poly.type
_entity_poly.pdbx_seq_one_letter_code
_entity_poly.pdbx_strand_id
1 'polypeptide(L)'
;MINLYEVSETNKMIGEENLDVRTITMGISLLDCIDSNLDKLCQNIENKIISKAGRLVEVGDEIGAEYGIPIVNKRISITPIAMVGSAACKSPADYVKIGLTLDNVAKKLGVNFIGGFSAVVSKGMTSSDKLLIESIPETLAKTQFVCSSVNVGSTRTGINMDAVKLLGEKVKEAAYLTRENDSMACAKLVVLCNAPDDNPFMAGAFHGITEADAVINVGVSGPGVVAAALKNCRGKDFEELCETVKKTAFKITRVGQLVAKEASKKLDIPFGIIDLSLAPTPAVGDSVAQILEEIGLEKVGAPGTTAALALLNDQVKKGGVMASSYVGGLSGAFIPVSEDQGMIDAVVAGALNIEKLEAMTCVCSVGLDMIAIPGDVSATTVSGIIADEAAIGMV
;
A
#
# COMPACT_ATOMS: atom_id res chain seq x y z
N MET A 1 25.20 5.30 -17.90
CA MET A 1 25.41 4.27 -18.94
C MET A 1 25.34 2.95 -18.22
N ILE A 2 24.33 2.12 -18.48
CA ILE A 2 24.16 0.81 -17.82
C ILE A 2 25.17 -0.16 -18.43
N ASN A 3 25.96 -0.85 -17.61
CA ASN A 3 26.97 -1.81 -18.07
C ASN A 3 26.30 -3.14 -18.48
N LEU A 4 26.84 -3.87 -19.47
CA LEU A 4 26.38 -5.22 -19.85
C LEU A 4 26.29 -6.17 -18.65
N TYR A 5 27.19 -6.02 -17.69
CA TYR A 5 27.16 -6.75 -16.42
C TYR A 5 25.89 -6.44 -15.60
N GLU A 6 25.53 -5.15 -15.49
CA GLU A 6 24.32 -4.72 -14.76
C GLU A 6 23.03 -5.21 -15.45
N VAL A 7 23.02 -5.27 -16.79
CA VAL A 7 21.89 -5.83 -17.55
C VAL A 7 21.74 -7.32 -17.29
N SER A 8 22.84 -8.09 -17.36
CA SER A 8 22.80 -9.54 -17.09
C SER A 8 22.39 -9.84 -15.66
N GLU A 9 22.87 -9.04 -14.70
CA GLU A 9 22.53 -9.19 -13.29
C GLU A 9 21.05 -8.85 -13.05
N THR A 10 20.54 -7.77 -13.64
CA THR A 10 19.11 -7.40 -13.55
C THR A 10 18.22 -8.49 -14.15
N ASN A 11 18.59 -9.06 -15.29
CA ASN A 11 17.86 -10.18 -15.90
C ASN A 11 17.83 -11.41 -14.99
N LYS A 12 18.94 -11.70 -14.29
CA LYS A 12 18.98 -12.77 -13.29
C LYS A 12 18.02 -12.49 -12.14
N MET A 13 18.02 -11.25 -11.63
CA MET A 13 17.10 -10.84 -10.55
C MET A 13 15.64 -11.04 -10.95
N ILE A 14 15.27 -10.71 -12.20
CA ILE A 14 13.92 -10.89 -12.73
C ILE A 14 13.57 -12.37 -12.91
N GLY A 15 14.43 -13.14 -13.57
CA GLY A 15 14.12 -14.52 -13.96
C GLY A 15 14.26 -15.56 -12.85
N GLU A 16 15.23 -15.39 -11.94
CA GLU A 16 15.58 -16.39 -10.91
C GLU A 16 15.25 -15.95 -9.48
N GLU A 17 15.13 -14.64 -9.23
CA GLU A 17 15.02 -14.09 -7.87
C GLU A 17 13.72 -13.30 -7.64
N ASN A 18 12.76 -13.44 -8.56
CA ASN A 18 11.41 -12.86 -8.50
C ASN A 18 11.39 -11.32 -8.33
N LEU A 19 12.29 -10.59 -9.02
CA LEU A 19 12.18 -9.13 -9.09
C LEU A 19 10.98 -8.71 -9.93
N ASP A 20 10.09 -7.90 -9.36
CA ASP A 20 8.95 -7.34 -10.07
C ASP A 20 8.70 -5.86 -9.80
N VAL A 21 8.03 -5.22 -10.75
CA VAL A 21 7.36 -3.95 -10.50
C VAL A 21 5.96 -4.26 -10.02
N ARG A 22 5.78 -4.13 -8.70
CA ARG A 22 4.53 -4.45 -8.03
C ARG A 22 3.36 -3.65 -8.56
N THR A 23 3.58 -2.36 -8.85
CA THR A 23 2.52 -1.49 -9.35
C THR A 23 3.05 -0.29 -10.14
N ILE A 24 2.30 0.10 -11.16
CA ILE A 24 2.24 1.49 -11.64
C ILE A 24 0.92 2.07 -11.15
N THR A 25 0.98 3.13 -10.34
CA THR A 25 -0.20 3.81 -9.80
C THR A 25 -0.28 5.23 -10.37
N MET A 26 -1.36 5.56 -11.06
CA MET A 26 -1.64 6.93 -11.49
C MET A 26 -2.43 7.66 -10.41
N GLY A 27 -1.84 8.69 -9.82
CA GLY A 27 -2.54 9.64 -8.96
C GLY A 27 -3.29 10.65 -9.81
N ILE A 28 -4.56 10.95 -9.47
CA ILE A 28 -5.42 11.88 -10.21
C ILE A 28 -6.14 12.81 -9.22
N SER A 29 -5.94 14.12 -9.39
CA SER A 29 -6.70 15.12 -8.65
C SER A 29 -8.14 15.19 -9.13
N LEU A 30 -9.12 15.21 -8.21
CA LEU A 30 -10.55 15.33 -8.53
C LEU A 30 -11.15 16.67 -8.06
N LEU A 31 -10.32 17.63 -7.64
CA LEU A 31 -10.80 18.91 -7.09
C LEU A 31 -11.60 19.74 -8.12
N ASP A 32 -11.27 19.65 -9.39
CA ASP A 32 -12.01 20.31 -10.49
C ASP A 32 -13.28 19.55 -10.90
N CYS A 33 -13.52 18.36 -10.36
CA CYS A 33 -14.72 17.58 -10.62
C CYS A 33 -15.89 17.97 -9.69
N ILE A 34 -15.61 18.73 -8.62
CA ILE A 34 -16.57 19.10 -7.59
C ILE A 34 -17.75 19.85 -8.21
N ASP A 35 -18.96 19.32 -7.98
CA ASP A 35 -20.23 19.94 -8.33
C ASP A 35 -21.20 19.75 -7.16
N SER A 36 -22.16 20.66 -7.00
CA SER A 36 -23.24 20.55 -6.02
C SER A 36 -24.29 19.50 -6.39
N ASN A 37 -24.36 19.10 -7.66
CA ASN A 37 -25.23 18.05 -8.15
C ASN A 37 -24.47 16.72 -8.22
N LEU A 38 -24.98 15.71 -7.53
CA LEU A 38 -24.33 14.40 -7.41
C LEU A 38 -24.13 13.68 -8.75
N ASP A 39 -25.10 13.76 -9.68
CA ASP A 39 -24.98 13.14 -11.00
C ASP A 39 -23.88 13.79 -11.84
N LYS A 40 -23.83 15.13 -11.82
CA LYS A 40 -22.76 15.87 -12.50
C LYS A 40 -21.39 15.58 -11.90
N LEU A 41 -21.30 15.52 -10.57
CA LEU A 41 -20.07 15.13 -9.87
C LEU A 41 -19.60 13.74 -10.35
N CYS A 42 -20.48 12.74 -10.35
CA CYS A 42 -20.14 11.39 -10.80
C CYS A 42 -19.67 11.38 -12.28
N GLN A 43 -20.37 12.14 -13.14
CA GLN A 43 -19.99 12.26 -14.55
C GLN A 43 -18.62 12.94 -14.74
N ASN A 44 -18.33 13.98 -13.97
CA ASN A 44 -17.04 14.68 -14.01
C ASN A 44 -15.90 13.75 -13.59
N ILE A 45 -16.09 13.00 -12.50
CA ILE A 45 -15.13 12.00 -12.00
C ILE A 45 -14.87 10.95 -13.08
N GLU A 46 -15.92 10.34 -13.65
CA GLU A 46 -15.79 9.34 -14.71
C GLU A 46 -15.00 9.91 -15.90
N ASN A 47 -15.41 11.07 -16.41
CA ASN A 47 -14.78 11.68 -17.58
C ASN A 47 -13.30 11.97 -17.32
N LYS A 48 -12.95 12.52 -16.15
CA LYS A 48 -11.58 12.88 -15.83
C LYS A 48 -10.69 11.65 -15.70
N ILE A 49 -11.12 10.64 -14.95
CA ILE A 49 -10.34 9.42 -14.75
C ILE A 49 -10.12 8.69 -16.08
N ILE A 50 -11.16 8.54 -16.91
CA ILE A 50 -11.02 7.89 -18.22
C ILE A 50 -10.09 8.69 -19.13
N SER A 51 -10.21 10.02 -19.14
CA SER A 51 -9.36 10.87 -19.98
C SER A 51 -7.88 10.76 -19.60
N LYS A 52 -7.55 10.58 -18.33
CA LYS A 52 -6.15 10.52 -17.86
C LYS A 52 -5.58 9.10 -17.89
N ALA A 53 -6.35 8.12 -17.43
CA ALA A 53 -5.88 6.74 -17.24
C ALA A 53 -6.27 5.79 -18.39
N GLY A 54 -6.89 6.28 -19.46
CA GLY A 54 -7.38 5.48 -20.60
C GLY A 54 -6.35 4.54 -21.23
N ARG A 55 -5.06 4.89 -21.17
CA ARG A 55 -3.94 4.10 -21.72
C ARG A 55 -3.02 3.50 -20.65
N LEU A 56 -3.36 3.60 -19.37
CA LEU A 56 -2.48 3.20 -18.27
C LEU A 56 -2.12 1.71 -18.34
N VAL A 57 -3.11 0.84 -18.59
CA VAL A 57 -2.91 -0.61 -18.65
C VAL A 57 -2.09 -0.99 -19.88
N GLU A 58 -2.47 -0.48 -21.06
CA GLU A 58 -1.74 -0.67 -22.32
C GLU A 58 -0.26 -0.30 -22.17
N VAL A 59 0.03 0.91 -21.68
CA VAL A 59 1.41 1.38 -21.50
C VAL A 59 2.16 0.55 -20.47
N GLY A 60 1.51 0.14 -19.37
CA GLY A 60 2.12 -0.74 -18.38
C GLY A 60 2.51 -2.10 -18.98
N ASP A 61 1.66 -2.68 -19.83
CA ASP A 61 1.95 -3.95 -20.49
C ASP A 61 3.04 -3.81 -21.56
N GLU A 62 3.04 -2.72 -22.33
CA GLU A 62 4.11 -2.41 -23.28
C GLU A 62 5.47 -2.31 -22.60
N ILE A 63 5.57 -1.58 -21.48
CA ILE A 63 6.83 -1.42 -20.74
C ILE A 63 7.29 -2.78 -20.19
N GLY A 64 6.36 -3.57 -19.64
CA GLY A 64 6.70 -4.89 -19.15
C GLY A 64 7.26 -5.81 -20.24
N ALA A 65 6.67 -5.77 -21.44
CA ALA A 65 7.13 -6.53 -22.60
C ALA A 65 8.47 -6.00 -23.16
N GLU A 66 8.64 -4.68 -23.26
CA GLU A 66 9.83 -4.03 -23.82
C GLU A 66 11.09 -4.28 -22.98
N TYR A 67 10.94 -4.22 -21.65
CA TYR A 67 12.06 -4.36 -20.71
C TYR A 67 12.17 -5.76 -20.08
N GLY A 68 11.22 -6.65 -20.37
CA GLY A 68 11.18 -7.99 -19.78
C GLY A 68 10.95 -7.99 -18.26
N ILE A 69 10.36 -6.92 -17.71
CA ILE A 69 10.09 -6.77 -16.27
C ILE A 69 8.60 -6.99 -16.03
N PRO A 70 8.18 -7.95 -15.20
CA PRO A 70 6.77 -8.13 -14.90
C PRO A 70 6.21 -6.91 -14.16
N ILE A 71 5.14 -6.32 -14.68
CA ILE A 71 4.38 -5.26 -14.02
C ILE A 71 3.06 -5.85 -13.52
N VAL A 72 3.02 -6.18 -12.23
CA VAL A 72 1.96 -7.00 -11.63
C VAL A 72 0.63 -6.25 -11.61
N ASN A 73 0.64 -4.98 -11.19
CA ASN A 73 -0.58 -4.19 -11.05
C ASN A 73 -0.51 -2.85 -11.77
N LYS A 74 -1.67 -2.38 -12.24
CA LYS A 74 -1.92 -1.03 -12.72
C LYS A 74 -3.09 -0.48 -11.93
N ARG A 75 -2.86 0.62 -11.22
CA ARG A 75 -3.78 1.13 -10.19
C ARG A 75 -4.02 2.63 -10.36
N ILE A 76 -5.07 3.11 -9.71
CA ILE A 76 -5.39 4.54 -9.66
C ILE A 76 -5.50 4.96 -8.19
N SER A 77 -4.95 6.12 -7.84
CA SER A 77 -5.26 6.80 -6.60
C SER A 77 -5.92 8.15 -6.91
N ILE A 78 -6.91 8.54 -6.11
CA ILE A 78 -7.66 9.79 -6.33
C ILE A 78 -7.69 10.65 -5.07
N THR A 79 -8.03 11.93 -5.24
CA THR A 79 -8.27 12.83 -4.12
C THR A 79 -9.29 12.25 -3.14
N PRO A 80 -9.06 12.33 -1.81
CA PRO A 80 -9.98 11.83 -0.81
C PRO A 80 -11.44 12.20 -1.10
N ILE A 81 -12.28 11.19 -1.32
CA ILE A 81 -13.67 11.39 -1.74
C ILE A 81 -14.48 12.17 -0.69
N ALA A 82 -14.11 12.14 0.60
CA ALA A 82 -14.79 12.97 1.61
C ALA A 82 -14.70 14.47 1.29
N MET A 83 -13.60 14.92 0.67
CA MET A 83 -13.44 16.31 0.23
C MET A 83 -14.23 16.57 -1.05
N VAL A 84 -14.09 15.69 -2.04
CA VAL A 84 -14.70 15.81 -3.38
C VAL A 84 -16.22 15.77 -3.31
N GLY A 85 -16.77 14.87 -2.49
CA GLY A 85 -18.21 14.68 -2.30
C GLY A 85 -18.88 15.75 -1.41
N SER A 86 -18.12 16.60 -0.73
CA SER A 86 -18.61 17.50 0.33
C SER A 86 -19.72 18.47 -0.13
N ALA A 87 -19.65 18.93 -1.38
CA ALA A 87 -20.66 19.84 -1.93
C ALA A 87 -21.98 19.12 -2.24
N ALA A 88 -21.92 17.92 -2.82
CA ALA A 88 -23.08 17.18 -3.33
C ALA A 88 -23.73 16.25 -2.29
N CYS A 89 -22.94 15.51 -1.51
CA CYS A 89 -23.42 14.44 -0.68
C CYS A 89 -24.14 14.97 0.57
N LYS A 90 -25.29 14.37 0.90
CA LYS A 90 -26.11 14.70 2.09
C LYS A 90 -26.39 13.47 2.96
N SER A 91 -26.07 12.28 2.46
CA SER A 91 -26.28 11.00 3.13
C SER A 91 -25.16 10.00 2.78
N PRO A 92 -24.99 8.90 3.54
CA PRO A 92 -24.02 7.85 3.19
C PRO A 92 -24.32 7.20 1.82
N ALA A 93 -25.60 7.11 1.44
CA ALA A 93 -26.00 6.55 0.15
C ALA A 93 -25.48 7.34 -1.05
N ASP A 94 -25.28 8.65 -0.90
CA ASP A 94 -24.69 9.49 -1.95
C ASP A 94 -23.21 9.12 -2.18
N TYR A 95 -22.48 8.80 -1.11
CA TYR A 95 -21.11 8.31 -1.20
C TYR A 95 -21.03 6.90 -1.80
N VAL A 96 -21.98 6.02 -1.48
CA VAL A 96 -22.10 4.71 -2.12
C VAL A 96 -22.23 4.86 -3.64
N LYS A 97 -23.01 5.85 -4.12
CA LYS A 97 -23.14 6.13 -5.56
C LYS A 97 -21.81 6.57 -6.20
N ILE A 98 -21.01 7.39 -5.50
CA ILE A 98 -19.65 7.73 -5.96
C ILE A 98 -18.80 6.46 -6.03
N GLY A 99 -18.82 5.62 -4.99
CA GLY A 99 -18.09 4.35 -4.97
C GLY A 99 -18.45 3.42 -6.14
N LEU A 100 -19.73 3.28 -6.45
CA LEU A 100 -20.19 2.52 -7.63
C LEU A 100 -19.71 3.13 -8.95
N THR A 101 -19.63 4.47 -9.03
CA THR A 101 -19.08 5.16 -10.21
C THR A 101 -17.60 4.83 -10.39
N LEU A 102 -16.82 4.91 -9.31
CA LEU A 102 -15.39 4.57 -9.32
C LEU A 102 -15.16 3.10 -9.71
N ASP A 103 -15.98 2.19 -9.21
CA ASP A 103 -15.89 0.76 -9.53
C ASP A 103 -16.15 0.49 -11.02
N ASN A 104 -17.19 1.12 -11.58
CA ASN A 104 -17.50 1.01 -13.01
C ASN A 104 -16.36 1.56 -13.88
N VAL A 105 -15.75 2.69 -13.48
CA VAL A 105 -14.61 3.28 -14.18
C VAL A 105 -13.39 2.35 -14.11
N ALA A 106 -13.07 1.83 -12.92
CA ALA A 106 -11.95 0.90 -12.74
C ALA A 106 -12.11 -0.34 -13.62
N LYS A 107 -13.31 -0.93 -13.64
CA LYS A 107 -13.67 -2.06 -14.49
C LYS A 107 -13.53 -1.74 -15.98
N LYS A 108 -13.99 -0.57 -16.42
CA LYS A 108 -13.90 -0.12 -17.82
C LYS A 108 -12.47 0.08 -18.28
N LEU A 109 -11.60 0.56 -17.40
CA LEU A 109 -10.18 0.78 -17.68
C LEU A 109 -9.32 -0.48 -17.52
N GLY A 110 -9.85 -1.54 -16.90
CA GLY A 110 -9.09 -2.78 -16.64
C GLY A 110 -8.00 -2.63 -15.59
N VAL A 111 -8.09 -1.62 -14.72
CA VAL A 111 -7.14 -1.44 -13.61
C VAL A 111 -7.48 -2.36 -12.44
N ASN A 112 -6.46 -2.75 -11.67
CA ASN A 112 -6.64 -3.72 -10.58
C ASN A 112 -7.42 -3.14 -9.40
N PHE A 113 -7.15 -1.87 -9.04
CA PHE A 113 -7.79 -1.20 -7.91
C PHE A 113 -7.78 0.32 -8.09
N ILE A 114 -8.77 0.98 -7.47
CA ILE A 114 -8.85 2.42 -7.30
C ILE A 114 -8.94 2.76 -5.80
N GLY A 115 -7.93 3.48 -5.30
CA GLY A 115 -7.84 3.97 -3.93
C GLY A 115 -8.16 5.45 -3.86
N GLY A 116 -8.56 5.94 -2.69
CA GLY A 116 -8.93 7.33 -2.45
C GLY A 116 -10.38 7.52 -2.06
N PHE A 117 -11.15 6.43 -1.90
CA PHE A 117 -12.41 6.46 -1.16
C PHE A 117 -12.13 6.67 0.33
N SER A 118 -11.64 7.86 0.64
CA SER A 118 -10.85 8.12 1.84
C SER A 118 -11.24 9.40 2.54
N ALA A 119 -10.91 9.47 3.83
CA ALA A 119 -11.05 10.65 4.68
C ALA A 119 -9.77 10.89 5.50
N VAL A 120 -9.47 12.16 5.78
CA VAL A 120 -8.32 12.58 6.60
C VAL A 120 -8.87 13.36 7.80
N VAL A 121 -8.89 12.72 8.96
CA VAL A 121 -9.70 13.14 10.12
C VAL A 121 -8.90 13.31 11.41
N SER A 122 -7.58 13.51 11.31
CA SER A 122 -6.66 13.56 12.45
C SER A 122 -6.98 14.61 13.51
N LYS A 123 -7.66 15.72 13.13
CA LYS A 123 -8.05 16.82 14.05
C LYS A 123 -9.56 16.90 14.32
N GLY A 124 -10.33 15.93 13.85
CA GLY A 124 -11.79 15.96 13.90
C GLY A 124 -12.42 15.52 12.58
N MET A 125 -13.71 15.22 12.63
CA MET A 125 -14.51 14.85 11.46
C MET A 125 -15.45 15.98 11.10
N THR A 126 -15.46 16.40 9.85
CA THR A 126 -16.56 17.19 9.29
C THR A 126 -17.79 16.30 9.08
N SER A 127 -18.95 16.90 8.80
CA SER A 127 -20.14 16.14 8.40
C SER A 127 -19.87 15.28 7.16
N SER A 128 -19.05 15.79 6.24
CA SER A 128 -18.67 15.09 5.01
C SER A 128 -17.87 13.82 5.30
N ASP A 129 -16.86 13.93 6.17
CA ASP A 129 -16.00 12.81 6.56
C ASP A 129 -16.81 11.71 7.25
N LYS A 130 -17.70 12.09 8.17
CA LYS A 130 -18.56 11.14 8.88
C LYS A 130 -19.46 10.37 7.92
N LEU A 131 -20.11 11.07 6.98
CA LEU A 131 -20.98 10.43 5.98
C LEU A 131 -20.21 9.47 5.07
N LEU A 132 -18.97 9.82 4.67
CA LEU A 132 -18.11 8.90 3.92
C LEU A 132 -17.76 7.67 4.77
N ILE A 133 -17.26 7.85 5.99
CA ILE A 133 -16.88 6.73 6.86
C ILE A 133 -18.06 5.79 7.11
N GLU A 134 -19.26 6.34 7.33
CA GLU A 134 -20.49 5.56 7.50
C GLU A 134 -20.88 4.76 6.25
N SER A 135 -20.51 5.22 5.06
CA SER A 135 -20.78 4.57 3.78
C SER A 135 -19.79 3.46 3.39
N ILE A 136 -18.63 3.38 4.07
CA ILE A 136 -17.55 2.43 3.74
C ILE A 136 -18.06 0.98 3.68
N PRO A 137 -18.78 0.44 4.69
CA PRO A 137 -19.18 -0.97 4.69
C PRO A 137 -20.04 -1.33 3.49
N GLU A 138 -21.06 -0.51 3.20
CA GLU A 138 -21.97 -0.73 2.07
C GLU A 138 -21.25 -0.56 0.72
N THR A 139 -20.38 0.45 0.60
CA THR A 139 -19.61 0.70 -0.62
C THR A 139 -18.69 -0.48 -0.94
N LEU A 140 -17.91 -0.94 0.03
CA LEU A 140 -16.96 -2.04 -0.17
C LEU A 140 -17.65 -3.39 -0.39
N ALA A 141 -18.87 -3.58 0.12
CA ALA A 141 -19.69 -4.76 -0.15
C ALA A 141 -20.29 -4.77 -1.57
N LYS A 142 -20.54 -3.60 -2.17
CA LYS A 142 -21.16 -3.44 -3.50
C LYS A 142 -20.17 -3.22 -4.64
N THR A 143 -18.89 -3.08 -4.34
CA THR A 143 -17.81 -2.79 -5.30
C THR A 143 -16.75 -3.88 -5.27
N GLN A 144 -15.99 -4.02 -6.36
CA GLN A 144 -14.91 -5.00 -6.47
C GLN A 144 -13.53 -4.34 -6.42
N PHE A 145 -13.36 -3.20 -7.08
CA PHE A 145 -12.07 -2.56 -7.34
C PHE A 145 -11.80 -1.35 -6.43
N VAL A 146 -12.80 -0.87 -5.69
CA VAL A 146 -12.63 0.29 -4.80
C VAL A 146 -11.98 -0.12 -3.49
N CYS A 147 -10.92 0.61 -3.13
CA CYS A 147 -10.25 0.56 -1.84
C CYS A 147 -10.52 1.84 -1.04
N SER A 148 -10.62 1.69 0.28
CA SER A 148 -10.90 2.78 1.21
C SER A 148 -9.81 2.91 2.26
N SER A 149 -9.51 4.14 2.64
CA SER A 149 -8.56 4.43 3.71
C SER A 149 -8.98 5.61 4.57
N VAL A 150 -8.70 5.57 5.87
CA VAL A 150 -9.03 6.69 6.77
C VAL A 150 -7.83 7.03 7.65
N ASN A 151 -7.30 8.24 7.50
CA ASN A 151 -6.21 8.73 8.34
C ASN A 151 -6.76 9.35 9.63
N VAL A 152 -6.60 8.66 10.76
CA VAL A 152 -7.21 9.00 12.05
C VAL A 152 -6.30 9.82 12.97
N GLY A 153 -5.00 9.87 12.68
CA GLY A 153 -4.04 10.48 13.57
C GLY A 153 -2.83 11.06 12.84
N SER A 154 -2.07 11.87 13.57
CA SER A 154 -0.73 12.26 13.15
C SER A 154 0.11 12.67 14.36
N THR A 155 1.44 12.59 14.25
CA THR A 155 2.39 13.03 15.29
C THR A 155 2.13 14.48 15.74
N ARG A 156 1.66 15.32 14.81
CA ARG A 156 1.42 16.75 15.09
C ARG A 156 0.13 17.02 15.84
N THR A 157 -0.81 16.07 15.84
CA THR A 157 -2.21 16.37 16.20
C THR A 157 -2.81 15.40 17.20
N GLY A 158 -2.11 14.33 17.54
CA GLY A 158 -2.69 13.24 18.29
C GLY A 158 -3.51 12.30 17.41
N ILE A 159 -4.31 11.47 18.07
CA ILE A 159 -5.25 10.53 17.44
C ILE A 159 -6.67 11.02 17.69
N ASN A 160 -7.49 11.03 16.64
CA ASN A 160 -8.92 11.26 16.76
C ASN A 160 -9.62 9.97 17.20
N MET A 161 -9.81 9.82 18.52
CA MET A 161 -10.44 8.62 19.10
C MET A 161 -11.92 8.46 18.74
N ASP A 162 -12.64 9.54 18.40
CA ASP A 162 -14.02 9.44 17.91
C ASP A 162 -14.06 8.75 16.55
N ALA A 163 -13.08 9.04 15.68
CA ALA A 163 -12.95 8.36 14.39
C ALA A 163 -12.51 6.90 14.57
N VAL A 164 -11.57 6.62 15.49
CA VAL A 164 -11.14 5.25 15.80
C VAL A 164 -12.29 4.39 16.33
N LYS A 165 -13.13 4.95 17.20
CA LYS A 165 -14.33 4.27 17.68
C LYS A 165 -15.27 3.93 16.53
N LEU A 166 -15.60 4.93 15.70
CA LEU A 166 -16.48 4.73 14.55
C LEU A 166 -15.92 3.68 13.59
N LEU A 167 -14.62 3.70 13.31
CA LEU A 167 -13.98 2.74 12.41
C LEU A 167 -13.98 1.32 12.94
N GLY A 168 -13.80 1.10 14.26
CA GLY A 168 -13.94 -0.24 14.83
C GLY A 168 -15.34 -0.84 14.61
N GLU A 169 -16.38 -0.01 14.70
CA GLU A 169 -17.75 -0.40 14.36
C GLU A 169 -17.89 -0.71 12.85
N LYS A 170 -17.33 0.16 11.99
CA LYS A 170 -17.42 0.02 10.52
C LYS A 170 -16.61 -1.15 9.96
N VAL A 171 -15.47 -1.49 10.55
CA VAL A 171 -14.69 -2.69 10.20
C VAL A 171 -15.53 -3.95 10.46
N LYS A 172 -16.18 -4.06 11.63
CA LYS A 172 -17.09 -5.19 11.91
C LYS A 172 -18.27 -5.24 10.96
N GLU A 173 -18.87 -4.10 10.66
CA GLU A 173 -19.99 -4.02 9.72
C GLU A 173 -19.58 -4.48 8.32
N ALA A 174 -18.43 -4.02 7.83
CA ALA A 174 -17.87 -4.42 6.53
C ALA A 174 -17.59 -5.93 6.47
N ALA A 175 -16.99 -6.49 7.52
CA ALA A 175 -16.77 -7.93 7.64
C ALA A 175 -18.11 -8.69 7.57
N TYR A 176 -19.11 -8.27 8.35
CA TYR A 176 -20.40 -8.94 8.41
C TYR A 176 -21.17 -8.90 7.08
N LEU A 177 -21.14 -7.76 6.38
CA LEU A 177 -21.79 -7.58 5.08
C LEU A 177 -21.16 -8.45 3.98
N THR A 178 -19.89 -8.81 4.12
CA THR A 178 -19.14 -9.61 3.14
C THR A 178 -18.73 -10.99 3.65
N ARG A 179 -19.31 -11.46 4.76
CA ARG A 179 -18.94 -12.73 5.42
C ARG A 179 -19.05 -13.97 4.53
N GLU A 180 -19.98 -13.96 3.57
CA GLU A 180 -20.17 -15.06 2.62
C GLU A 180 -19.10 -15.09 1.50
N ASN A 181 -18.25 -14.06 1.46
CA ASN A 181 -17.11 -13.92 0.56
C ASN A 181 -15.86 -13.57 1.39
N ASP A 182 -15.58 -14.39 2.40
CA ASP A 182 -14.39 -14.31 3.25
C ASP A 182 -14.15 -12.93 3.89
N SER A 183 -15.22 -12.17 4.16
CA SER A 183 -15.14 -10.80 4.70
C SER A 183 -14.28 -9.85 3.83
N MET A 184 -14.29 -10.05 2.50
CA MET A 184 -13.41 -9.38 1.54
C MET A 184 -13.41 -7.84 1.61
N ALA A 185 -14.45 -7.21 2.15
CA ALA A 185 -14.42 -5.75 2.35
C ALA A 185 -13.28 -5.31 3.27
N CYS A 186 -12.90 -6.11 4.27
CA CYS A 186 -11.81 -5.81 5.18
C CYS A 186 -10.44 -5.81 4.49
N ALA A 187 -10.24 -6.63 3.45
CA ALA A 187 -9.00 -6.62 2.65
C ALA A 187 -8.85 -5.34 1.79
N LYS A 188 -9.92 -4.54 1.66
CA LYS A 188 -9.95 -3.29 0.88
C LYS A 188 -10.07 -2.04 1.76
N LEU A 189 -9.94 -2.18 3.08
CA LEU A 189 -10.05 -1.09 4.04
C LEU A 189 -8.79 -1.01 4.90
N VAL A 190 -8.22 0.17 5.02
CA VAL A 190 -7.11 0.41 5.95
C VAL A 190 -7.35 1.67 6.80
N VAL A 191 -6.93 1.60 8.06
CA VAL A 191 -6.91 2.75 8.97
C VAL A 191 -5.47 3.20 9.14
N LEU A 192 -5.21 4.48 8.94
CA LEU A 192 -3.87 5.05 8.88
C LEU A 192 -3.63 6.04 10.01
N CYS A 193 -2.38 6.14 10.44
CA CYS A 193 -1.84 7.24 11.22
C CYS A 193 -0.61 7.75 10.50
N ASN A 194 -0.42 9.08 10.43
CA ASN A 194 0.68 9.68 9.66
C ASN A 194 0.71 9.26 8.19
N ALA A 195 -0.46 9.11 7.55
CA ALA A 195 -0.51 8.84 6.12
C ALA A 195 0.28 9.89 5.33
N PRO A 196 1.17 9.47 4.40
CA PRO A 196 1.84 10.40 3.49
C PRO A 196 0.84 10.99 2.49
N ASP A 197 1.17 12.14 1.92
CA ASP A 197 0.33 12.80 0.90
C ASP A 197 0.27 11.96 -0.41
N ASP A 198 1.31 11.20 -0.70
CA ASP A 198 1.51 10.39 -1.89
C ASP A 198 1.71 8.90 -1.54
N ASN A 199 0.60 8.17 -1.39
CA ASN A 199 0.65 6.73 -1.14
C ASN A 199 0.20 5.94 -2.40
N PRO A 200 1.08 5.18 -3.08
CA PRO A 200 0.71 4.35 -4.22
C PRO A 200 0.22 2.95 -3.84
N PHE A 201 0.29 2.58 -2.55
CA PHE A 201 -0.02 1.23 -2.06
C PHE A 201 -1.47 1.07 -1.63
N MET A 202 -2.12 0.04 -2.18
CA MET A 202 -3.47 -0.36 -1.77
C MET A 202 -3.42 -1.19 -0.49
N ALA A 203 -4.43 -1.13 0.38
CA ALA A 203 -5.67 -0.34 0.26
C ALA A 203 -5.53 1.15 0.63
N GLY A 204 -4.36 1.58 1.11
CA GLY A 204 -4.10 2.91 1.68
C GLY A 204 -4.02 4.07 0.71
N ALA A 205 -3.96 3.81 -0.58
CA ALA A 205 -3.62 4.81 -1.58
C ALA A 205 -4.67 5.92 -1.68
N PHE A 206 -4.22 7.17 -1.71
CA PHE A 206 -4.99 8.34 -2.13
C PHE A 206 -4.05 9.35 -2.78
N HIS A 207 -4.60 10.27 -3.56
CA HIS A 207 -3.85 11.36 -4.20
C HIS A 207 -3.97 12.63 -3.37
N GLY A 208 -2.89 13.03 -2.72
CA GLY A 208 -2.84 14.19 -1.84
C GLY A 208 -3.21 15.50 -2.53
N ILE A 209 -3.68 16.47 -1.75
CA ILE A 209 -4.06 17.80 -2.27
C ILE A 209 -2.85 18.69 -2.62
N THR A 210 -1.67 18.29 -2.17
CA THR A 210 -0.38 18.95 -2.42
C THR A 210 0.26 18.50 -3.74
N GLU A 211 -0.26 17.43 -4.34
CA GLU A 211 0.22 16.84 -5.58
C GLU A 211 -0.25 17.59 -6.84
N ALA A 212 0.38 17.29 -7.98
CA ALA A 212 -0.02 17.80 -9.29
C ALA A 212 -1.39 17.25 -9.73
N ASP A 213 -1.90 17.73 -10.87
CA ASP A 213 -3.19 17.27 -11.44
C ASP A 213 -3.22 15.75 -11.69
N ALA A 214 -2.09 15.20 -12.16
CA ALA A 214 -1.86 13.77 -12.22
C ALA A 214 -0.37 13.46 -12.07
N VAL A 215 -0.04 12.31 -11.47
CA VAL A 215 1.35 11.82 -11.32
C VAL A 215 1.42 10.31 -11.52
N ILE A 216 2.58 9.81 -11.96
CA ILE A 216 2.88 8.39 -12.02
C ILE A 216 3.77 8.01 -10.84
N ASN A 217 3.27 7.11 -10.00
CA ASN A 217 4.03 6.49 -8.92
C ASN A 217 4.30 5.03 -9.25
N VAL A 218 5.46 4.51 -8.84
CA VAL A 218 5.83 3.11 -9.07
C VAL A 218 6.20 2.45 -7.76
N GLY A 219 5.59 1.31 -7.47
CA GLY A 219 5.98 0.44 -6.37
C GLY A 219 6.82 -0.72 -6.91
N VAL A 220 7.98 -0.94 -6.31
CA VAL A 220 8.85 -2.09 -6.63
C VAL A 220 8.92 -3.04 -5.44
N SER A 221 8.90 -4.34 -5.74
CA SER A 221 9.09 -5.39 -4.75
C SER A 221 10.28 -6.27 -5.12
N GLY A 222 10.96 -6.81 -4.11
CA GLY A 222 12.00 -7.80 -4.31
C GLY A 222 12.47 -8.52 -3.05
N PRO A 223 11.57 -9.02 -2.17
CA PRO A 223 11.98 -9.88 -1.05
C PRO A 223 12.85 -11.06 -1.50
N GLY A 224 12.48 -11.74 -2.60
CA GLY A 224 13.26 -12.87 -3.12
C GLY A 224 14.70 -12.52 -3.51
N VAL A 225 14.89 -11.35 -4.14
CA VAL A 225 16.22 -10.82 -4.48
C VAL A 225 17.08 -10.58 -3.24
N VAL A 226 16.48 -10.01 -2.19
CA VAL A 226 17.18 -9.76 -0.93
C VAL A 226 17.52 -11.08 -0.23
N ALA A 227 16.58 -12.03 -0.15
CA ALA A 227 16.81 -13.34 0.44
C ALA A 227 17.91 -14.11 -0.30
N ALA A 228 17.91 -14.08 -1.65
CA ALA A 228 18.93 -14.71 -2.48
C ALA A 228 20.32 -14.10 -2.24
N ALA A 229 20.41 -12.77 -2.13
CA ALA A 229 21.66 -12.09 -1.82
C ALA A 229 22.22 -12.48 -0.45
N LEU A 230 21.35 -12.59 0.57
CA LEU A 230 21.75 -12.92 1.95
C LEU A 230 22.27 -14.35 2.13
N LYS A 231 21.87 -15.31 1.27
CA LYS A 231 22.41 -16.69 1.32
C LYS A 231 23.94 -16.72 1.20
N ASN A 232 24.52 -15.78 0.46
CA ASN A 232 25.98 -15.68 0.28
C ASN A 232 26.68 -14.96 1.45
N CYS A 233 25.92 -14.39 2.39
CA CYS A 233 26.41 -13.65 3.55
C CYS A 233 26.32 -14.44 4.86
N ARG A 234 25.90 -15.71 4.82
CA ARG A 234 25.80 -16.55 6.03
C ARG A 234 27.15 -16.65 6.75
N GLY A 235 27.15 -16.35 8.05
CA GLY A 235 28.35 -16.39 8.90
C GLY A 235 29.28 -15.17 8.74
N LYS A 236 28.91 -14.17 7.93
CA LYS A 236 29.61 -12.89 7.85
C LYS A 236 29.16 -11.95 8.98
N ASP A 237 29.88 -10.83 9.13
CA ASP A 237 29.52 -9.81 10.11
C ASP A 237 28.33 -8.94 9.66
N PHE A 238 27.83 -8.12 10.57
CA PHE A 238 26.71 -7.23 10.29
C PHE A 238 27.04 -6.12 9.28
N GLU A 239 28.31 -5.76 9.10
CA GLU A 239 28.71 -4.76 8.10
C GLU A 239 28.49 -5.32 6.69
N GLU A 240 28.99 -6.52 6.43
CA GLU A 240 28.81 -7.19 5.14
C GLU A 240 27.33 -7.50 4.86
N LEU A 241 26.57 -7.91 5.89
CA LEU A 241 25.11 -8.08 5.81
C LEU A 241 24.42 -6.77 5.38
N CYS A 242 24.70 -5.67 6.08
CA CYS A 242 24.07 -4.38 5.82
C CYS A 242 24.39 -3.84 4.43
N GLU A 243 25.67 -3.90 4.04
CA GLU A 243 26.10 -3.48 2.70
C GLU A 243 25.44 -4.29 1.59
N THR A 244 25.20 -5.59 1.82
CA THR A 244 24.53 -6.46 0.86
C THR A 244 23.07 -6.05 0.67
N VAL A 245 22.31 -5.89 1.76
CA VAL A 245 20.91 -5.42 1.69
C VAL A 245 20.83 -4.06 0.98
N LYS A 246 21.69 -3.11 1.37
CA LYS A 246 21.70 -1.75 0.83
C LYS A 246 22.00 -1.73 -0.67
N LYS A 247 22.98 -2.51 -1.14
CA LYS A 247 23.32 -2.61 -2.57
C LYS A 247 22.21 -3.29 -3.37
N THR A 248 21.55 -4.29 -2.81
CA THR A 248 20.41 -4.96 -3.45
C THR A 248 19.22 -4.00 -3.59
N ALA A 249 18.85 -3.32 -2.50
CA ALA A 249 17.81 -2.30 -2.48
C ALA A 249 18.06 -1.17 -3.50
N PHE A 250 19.31 -0.72 -3.63
CA PHE A 250 19.72 0.26 -4.65
C PHE A 250 19.39 -0.24 -6.07
N LYS A 251 19.73 -1.48 -6.40
CA LYS A 251 19.50 -2.06 -7.73
C LYS A 251 18.00 -2.19 -8.04
N ILE A 252 17.23 -2.72 -7.09
CA ILE A 252 15.75 -2.83 -7.19
C ILE A 252 15.14 -1.45 -7.48
N THR A 253 15.58 -0.43 -6.75
CA THR A 253 15.08 0.95 -6.93
C THR A 253 15.41 1.52 -8.30
N ARG A 254 16.58 1.20 -8.88
CA ARG A 254 16.95 1.64 -10.23
C ARG A 254 16.03 1.07 -11.30
N VAL A 255 15.59 -0.18 -11.14
CA VAL A 255 14.61 -0.80 -12.03
C VAL A 255 13.27 -0.08 -11.94
N GLY A 256 12.79 0.21 -10.73
CA GLY A 256 11.58 1.02 -10.52
C GLY A 256 11.68 2.40 -11.17
N GLN A 257 12.84 3.06 -11.05
CA GLN A 257 13.07 4.37 -11.66
C GLN A 257 13.03 4.33 -13.18
N LEU A 258 13.54 3.27 -13.81
CA LEU A 258 13.47 3.08 -15.25
C LEU A 258 12.00 3.00 -15.69
N VAL A 259 11.22 2.12 -15.07
CA VAL A 259 9.81 1.93 -15.39
C VAL A 259 9.01 3.21 -15.18
N ALA A 260 9.25 3.93 -14.08
CA ALA A 260 8.55 5.18 -13.79
C ALA A 260 8.80 6.26 -14.85
N LYS A 261 10.04 6.39 -15.33
CA LYS A 261 10.41 7.36 -16.38
C LYS A 261 9.77 7.02 -17.73
N GLU A 262 9.76 5.75 -18.10
CA GLU A 262 9.14 5.33 -19.36
C GLU A 262 7.62 5.46 -19.31
N ALA A 263 6.98 5.09 -18.20
CA ALA A 263 5.55 5.30 -18.01
C ALA A 263 5.18 6.79 -18.06
N SER A 264 5.95 7.63 -17.37
CA SER A 264 5.78 9.08 -17.37
C SER A 264 5.87 9.66 -18.79
N LYS A 265 6.88 9.24 -19.56
CA LYS A 265 7.09 9.69 -20.95
C LYS A 265 6.01 9.21 -21.91
N LYS A 266 5.59 7.93 -21.83
CA LYS A 266 4.58 7.36 -22.73
C LYS A 266 3.17 7.87 -22.45
N LEU A 267 2.85 8.19 -21.19
CA LEU A 267 1.56 8.74 -20.77
C LEU A 267 1.50 10.27 -20.77
N ASP A 268 2.64 10.95 -20.94
CA ASP A 268 2.78 12.41 -20.81
C ASP A 268 2.25 12.93 -19.45
N ILE A 269 2.58 12.21 -18.38
CA ILE A 269 2.19 12.53 -17.00
C ILE A 269 3.46 12.58 -16.15
N PRO A 270 3.65 13.60 -15.29
CA PRO A 270 4.83 13.72 -14.45
C PRO A 270 5.09 12.48 -13.59
N PHE A 271 6.36 12.11 -13.47
CA PHE A 271 6.81 11.12 -12.50
C PHE A 271 6.73 11.70 -11.09
N GLY A 272 6.02 11.01 -10.19
CA GLY A 272 5.97 11.29 -8.75
C GLY A 272 7.08 10.54 -8.02
N ILE A 273 6.72 9.50 -7.27
CA ILE A 273 7.64 8.74 -6.42
C ILE A 273 7.87 7.30 -6.85
N ILE A 274 9.00 6.75 -6.39
CA ILE A 274 9.24 5.32 -6.31
C ILE A 274 9.11 4.93 -4.85
N ASP A 275 8.21 4.01 -4.57
CA ASP A 275 8.12 3.41 -3.25
C ASP A 275 8.83 2.05 -3.29
N LEU A 276 9.88 1.94 -2.47
CA LEU A 276 10.67 0.73 -2.33
C LEU A 276 10.14 -0.08 -1.15
N SER A 277 9.29 -1.05 -1.46
CA SER A 277 8.64 -1.86 -0.44
C SER A 277 8.87 -3.34 -0.69
N LEU A 278 9.53 -4.03 0.26
CA LEU A 278 9.64 -5.49 0.23
C LEU A 278 8.29 -6.05 0.64
N ALA A 279 7.42 -6.21 -0.36
CA ALA A 279 6.07 -6.71 -0.21
C ALA A 279 6.02 -8.17 -0.70
N PRO A 280 5.94 -9.15 0.21
CA PRO A 280 5.97 -10.57 -0.14
C PRO A 280 4.69 -11.02 -0.85
N THR A 281 4.73 -12.23 -1.38
CA THR A 281 3.57 -12.93 -1.90
C THR A 281 3.54 -14.36 -1.37
N PRO A 282 2.43 -15.10 -1.55
CA PRO A 282 2.41 -16.51 -1.20
C PRO A 282 3.35 -17.38 -2.06
N ALA A 283 4.03 -16.80 -3.06
CA ALA A 283 4.96 -17.53 -3.91
C ALA A 283 6.20 -17.97 -3.12
N VAL A 284 6.65 -19.19 -3.38
CA VAL A 284 7.84 -19.75 -2.74
C VAL A 284 9.07 -18.91 -3.06
N GLY A 285 9.79 -18.48 -2.04
CA GLY A 285 11.00 -17.67 -2.17
C GLY A 285 10.76 -16.16 -2.24
N ASP A 286 9.52 -15.70 -2.10
CA ASP A 286 9.17 -14.27 -2.03
C ASP A 286 8.60 -13.91 -0.65
N SER A 287 9.47 -13.94 0.37
CA SER A 287 9.09 -13.86 1.79
C SER A 287 10.02 -12.95 2.58
N VAL A 288 9.44 -12.02 3.35
CA VAL A 288 10.15 -11.20 4.33
C VAL A 288 10.52 -12.04 5.56
N ALA A 289 9.64 -12.95 5.99
CA ALA A 289 9.98 -13.89 7.06
C ALA A 289 11.25 -14.69 6.74
N GLN A 290 11.40 -15.16 5.50
CA GLN A 290 12.60 -15.85 5.06
C GLN A 290 13.84 -14.95 5.11
N ILE A 291 13.75 -13.68 4.73
CA ILE A 291 14.87 -12.73 4.87
C ILE A 291 15.32 -12.64 6.34
N LEU A 292 14.36 -12.51 7.26
CA LEU A 292 14.65 -12.41 8.69
C LEU A 292 15.28 -13.70 9.24
N GLU A 293 14.85 -14.86 8.76
CA GLU A 293 15.46 -16.16 9.10
C GLU A 293 16.88 -16.29 8.49
N GLU A 294 17.10 -15.82 7.26
CA GLU A 294 18.43 -15.80 6.60
C GLU A 294 19.43 -14.85 7.29
N ILE A 295 18.97 -13.80 7.98
CA ILE A 295 19.80 -12.97 8.86
C ILE A 295 20.36 -13.78 10.04
N GLY A 296 19.70 -14.87 10.43
CA GLY A 296 20.16 -15.80 11.47
C GLY A 296 19.13 -16.09 12.56
N LEU A 297 17.86 -15.73 12.37
CA LEU A 297 16.79 -16.13 13.30
C LEU A 297 16.38 -17.58 13.03
N GLU A 298 16.09 -18.32 14.10
CA GLU A 298 15.53 -19.67 13.97
C GLU A 298 14.13 -19.65 13.33
N LYS A 299 13.32 -18.66 13.72
CA LYS A 299 11.98 -18.43 13.18
C LYS A 299 11.62 -16.95 13.34
N VAL A 300 10.90 -16.37 12.37
CA VAL A 300 10.30 -15.05 12.56
C VAL A 300 9.37 -15.06 13.78
N GLY A 301 9.49 -14.04 14.63
CA GLY A 301 8.82 -13.94 15.93
C GLY A 301 9.72 -14.25 17.13
N ALA A 302 10.81 -15.00 16.94
CA ALA A 302 11.80 -15.27 17.99
C ALA A 302 12.50 -13.97 18.50
N PRO A 303 13.13 -14.01 19.69
CA PRO A 303 13.97 -12.91 20.18
C PRO A 303 15.00 -12.48 19.12
N GLY A 304 15.09 -11.17 18.86
CA GLY A 304 15.92 -10.62 17.78
C GLY A 304 15.13 -10.23 16.51
N THR A 305 13.91 -10.75 16.31
CA THR A 305 13.09 -10.44 15.11
C THR A 305 12.91 -8.94 14.87
N THR A 306 12.52 -8.18 15.89
CA THR A 306 12.33 -6.73 15.78
C THR A 306 13.63 -6.02 15.39
N ALA A 307 14.77 -6.43 15.96
CA ALA A 307 16.06 -5.83 15.62
C ALA A 307 16.50 -6.16 14.18
N ALA A 308 16.28 -7.41 13.74
CA ALA A 308 16.56 -7.83 12.37
C ALA A 308 15.68 -7.07 11.36
N LEU A 309 14.39 -6.88 11.67
CA LEU A 309 13.47 -6.10 10.84
C LEU A 309 13.85 -4.62 10.79
N ALA A 310 14.24 -4.03 11.92
CA ALA A 310 14.72 -2.65 11.98
C ALA A 310 15.96 -2.45 11.11
N LEU A 311 16.92 -3.38 11.18
CA LEU A 311 18.12 -3.39 10.34
C LEU A 311 17.75 -3.49 8.87
N LEU A 312 16.89 -4.44 8.51
CA LEU A 312 16.42 -4.63 7.14
C LEU A 312 15.78 -3.33 6.59
N ASN A 313 14.85 -2.73 7.34
CA ASN A 313 14.17 -1.50 6.95
C ASN A 313 15.13 -0.32 6.77
N ASP A 314 16.07 -0.13 7.70
CA ASP A 314 17.08 0.92 7.62
C ASP A 314 17.96 0.76 6.38
N GLN A 315 18.43 -0.46 6.08
CA GLN A 315 19.27 -0.69 4.91
C GLN A 315 18.51 -0.59 3.59
N VAL A 316 17.25 -1.04 3.54
CA VAL A 316 16.36 -0.88 2.38
C VAL A 316 16.15 0.60 2.08
N LYS A 317 15.78 1.39 3.10
CA LYS A 317 15.60 2.85 2.96
C LYS A 317 16.89 3.54 2.48
N LYS A 318 18.04 3.21 3.08
CA LYS A 318 19.35 3.75 2.67
C LYS A 318 19.71 3.41 1.22
N GLY A 319 19.44 2.17 0.80
CA GLY A 319 19.67 1.73 -0.58
C GLY A 319 18.78 2.47 -1.57
N GLY A 320 17.50 2.64 -1.24
CA GLY A 320 16.54 3.39 -2.04
C GLY A 320 16.93 4.86 -2.22
N VAL A 321 17.18 5.57 -1.11
CA VAL A 321 17.56 6.99 -1.13
C VAL A 321 18.87 7.22 -1.90
N MET A 322 19.80 6.25 -1.86
CA MET A 322 21.02 6.31 -2.67
C MET A 322 20.75 6.17 -4.18
N ALA A 323 19.70 5.44 -4.57
CA ALA A 323 19.36 5.18 -5.97
C ALA A 323 18.57 6.32 -6.61
N SER A 324 17.66 6.98 -5.88
CA SER A 324 16.76 7.97 -6.45
C SER A 324 16.45 9.09 -5.46
N SER A 325 16.36 10.33 -5.97
CA SER A 325 15.85 11.49 -5.23
C SER A 325 14.32 11.50 -5.10
N TYR A 326 13.64 10.54 -5.73
CA TYR A 326 12.18 10.43 -5.76
C TYR A 326 11.67 9.26 -4.91
N VAL A 327 12.45 8.80 -3.94
CA VAL A 327 11.96 7.76 -3.01
C VAL A 327 10.97 8.38 -2.03
N GLY A 328 9.79 7.77 -1.92
CA GLY A 328 8.69 8.26 -1.09
C GLY A 328 7.74 7.14 -0.65
N GLY A 329 6.52 7.52 -0.25
CA GLY A 329 5.50 6.57 0.20
C GLY A 329 5.86 5.92 1.55
N LEU A 330 5.50 4.64 1.72
CA LEU A 330 5.75 3.92 2.96
C LEU A 330 7.17 3.36 3.02
N SER A 331 7.75 2.95 1.89
CA SER A 331 9.11 2.41 1.69
C SER A 331 9.68 1.60 2.88
N GLY A 332 9.61 0.28 2.81
CA GLY A 332 10.15 -0.61 3.85
C GLY A 332 9.79 -2.08 3.63
N ALA A 333 10.08 -2.95 4.59
CA ALA A 333 9.62 -4.33 4.57
C ALA A 333 8.21 -4.42 5.15
N PHE A 334 7.31 -5.05 4.41
CA PHE A 334 5.93 -5.27 4.81
C PHE A 334 5.86 -6.56 5.63
N ILE A 335 4.91 -6.62 6.56
CA ILE A 335 4.64 -7.82 7.38
C ILE A 335 3.19 -8.33 7.22
N PRO A 336 2.74 -8.62 5.98
CA PRO A 336 1.36 -9.02 5.70
C PRO A 336 1.18 -10.50 6.06
N VAL A 337 0.67 -10.77 7.26
CA VAL A 337 0.71 -12.12 7.86
C VAL A 337 0.08 -13.19 6.96
N SER A 338 -1.08 -12.91 6.36
CA SER A 338 -1.76 -13.89 5.50
C SER A 338 -1.23 -13.96 4.06
N GLU A 339 -0.27 -13.10 3.68
CA GLU A 339 0.32 -13.09 2.33
C GLU A 339 1.76 -13.64 2.31
N ASP A 340 2.45 -13.68 3.45
CA ASP A 340 3.79 -14.25 3.57
C ASP A 340 3.75 -15.65 4.19
N GLN A 341 4.05 -16.69 3.40
CA GLN A 341 4.01 -18.08 3.86
C GLN A 341 4.88 -18.32 5.11
N GLY A 342 6.04 -17.68 5.23
CA GLY A 342 6.91 -17.84 6.39
C GLY A 342 6.31 -17.23 7.66
N MET A 343 5.51 -16.16 7.53
CA MET A 343 4.75 -15.58 8.64
C MET A 343 3.56 -16.45 9.04
N ILE A 344 2.83 -17.02 8.06
CA ILE A 344 1.77 -18.00 8.32
C ILE A 344 2.33 -19.17 9.13
N ASP A 345 3.45 -19.74 8.69
CA ASP A 345 4.10 -20.86 9.38
C ASP A 345 4.53 -20.49 10.80
N ALA A 346 4.98 -19.25 11.03
CA ALA A 346 5.35 -18.77 12.35
C ALA A 346 4.15 -18.58 13.28
N VAL A 347 3.01 -18.13 12.77
CA VAL A 347 1.76 -18.06 13.53
C VAL A 347 1.29 -19.47 13.90
N VAL A 348 1.30 -20.41 12.94
CA VAL A 348 0.92 -21.81 13.18
C VAL A 348 1.85 -22.49 14.21
N ALA A 349 3.13 -22.16 14.18
CA ALA A 349 4.11 -22.63 15.16
C ALA A 349 4.01 -21.93 16.53
N GLY A 350 3.17 -20.89 16.66
CA GLY A 350 3.04 -20.09 17.88
C GLY A 350 4.22 -19.15 18.17
N ALA A 351 5.11 -18.94 17.19
CA ALA A 351 6.26 -18.04 17.31
C ALA A 351 5.87 -16.57 17.09
N LEU A 352 4.80 -16.32 16.33
CA LEU A 352 4.31 -14.98 15.99
C LEU A 352 2.90 -14.77 16.55
N ASN A 353 2.75 -13.80 17.45
CA ASN A 353 1.48 -13.38 18.05
C ASN A 353 1.23 -11.89 17.79
N ILE A 354 0.05 -11.38 18.17
CA ILE A 354 -0.34 -10.00 17.89
C ILE A 354 0.56 -8.98 18.58
N GLU A 355 0.98 -9.25 19.82
CA GLU A 355 1.87 -8.36 20.58
C GLU A 355 3.28 -8.33 19.97
N LYS A 356 3.73 -9.44 19.38
CA LYS A 356 5.00 -9.49 18.65
C LYS A 356 4.91 -8.74 17.32
N LEU A 357 3.78 -8.83 16.63
CA LEU A 357 3.52 -8.06 15.41
C LEU A 357 3.48 -6.56 15.72
N GLU A 358 2.78 -6.14 16.77
CA GLU A 358 2.79 -4.77 17.29
C GLU A 358 4.22 -4.32 17.66
N ALA A 359 5.01 -5.17 18.32
CA ALA A 359 6.42 -4.88 18.56
C ALA A 359 7.29 -4.86 17.29
N MET A 360 6.80 -5.38 16.15
CA MET A 360 7.47 -5.26 14.84
C MET A 360 7.00 -4.00 14.10
N THR A 361 5.76 -3.54 14.32
CA THR A 361 5.25 -2.31 13.71
C THR A 361 6.01 -1.07 14.18
N CYS A 362 6.54 -1.04 15.40
CA CYS A 362 7.35 0.08 15.88
C CYS A 362 8.63 0.37 15.07
N VAL A 363 9.06 -0.57 14.23
CA VAL A 363 10.22 -0.42 13.33
C VAL A 363 9.86 -0.61 11.85
N CYS A 364 8.58 -0.74 11.53
CA CYS A 364 8.03 -0.95 10.18
C CYS A 364 7.02 0.16 9.86
N SER A 365 6.98 0.62 8.61
CA SER A 365 6.14 1.76 8.21
C SER A 365 4.69 1.41 7.88
N VAL A 366 4.33 0.12 7.79
CA VAL A 366 3.02 -0.33 7.27
C VAL A 366 2.00 -0.57 8.39
N GLY A 367 2.50 -0.99 9.55
CA GLY A 367 1.68 -1.38 10.68
C GLY A 367 1.17 -2.81 10.61
N LEU A 368 0.08 -3.08 11.34
CA LEU A 368 -0.60 -4.37 11.34
C LEU A 368 -1.34 -4.58 10.01
N ASP A 369 -0.82 -5.45 9.17
CA ASP A 369 -1.33 -5.68 7.81
C ASP A 369 -1.72 -7.14 7.58
N MET A 370 -2.84 -7.33 6.87
CA MET A 370 -3.38 -8.64 6.50
C MET A 370 -3.39 -9.67 7.65
N ILE A 371 -3.87 -9.23 8.83
CA ILE A 371 -4.02 -10.07 10.02
C ILE A 371 -5.49 -10.49 10.16
N ALA A 372 -5.72 -11.80 10.27
CA ALA A 372 -7.02 -12.34 10.59
C ALA A 372 -7.25 -12.33 12.12
N ILE A 373 -8.38 -11.80 12.55
CA ILE A 373 -8.86 -11.89 13.94
C ILE A 373 -10.21 -12.63 13.99
N PRO A 374 -10.58 -13.27 15.11
CA PRO A 374 -11.87 -13.95 15.23
C PRO A 374 -13.06 -13.01 15.01
N GLY A 375 -14.11 -13.47 14.32
CA GLY A 375 -15.27 -12.64 13.96
C GLY A 375 -16.17 -12.23 15.15
N ASP A 376 -16.04 -12.93 16.27
CA ASP A 376 -16.74 -12.63 17.53
C ASP A 376 -16.06 -11.53 18.36
N VAL A 377 -14.84 -11.10 18.01
CA VAL A 377 -14.16 -9.94 18.61
C VAL A 377 -15.08 -8.72 18.55
N SER A 378 -15.17 -7.97 19.65
CA SER A 378 -16.06 -6.81 19.75
C SER A 378 -15.52 -5.62 18.97
N ALA A 379 -16.42 -4.73 18.50
CA ALA A 379 -16.01 -3.50 17.81
C ALA A 379 -15.09 -2.63 18.69
N THR A 380 -15.30 -2.63 20.01
CA THR A 380 -14.44 -1.90 20.96
C THR A 380 -13.03 -2.46 21.03
N THR A 381 -12.87 -3.79 20.90
CA THR A 381 -11.53 -4.40 20.82
C THR A 381 -10.85 -4.06 19.50
N VAL A 382 -11.58 -4.06 18.38
CA VAL A 382 -11.03 -3.58 17.08
C VAL A 382 -10.59 -2.12 17.18
N SER A 383 -11.39 -1.25 17.80
CA SER A 383 -10.98 0.12 18.09
C SER A 383 -9.74 0.21 18.98
N GLY A 384 -9.59 -0.69 19.96
CA GLY A 384 -8.39 -0.79 20.80
C GLY A 384 -7.15 -1.11 19.97
N ILE A 385 -7.20 -2.15 19.13
CA ILE A 385 -6.10 -2.53 18.23
C ILE A 385 -5.71 -1.36 17.31
N ILE A 386 -6.70 -0.69 16.71
CA ILE A 386 -6.45 0.49 15.88
C ILE A 386 -5.79 1.62 16.69
N ALA A 387 -6.24 1.84 17.93
CA ALA A 387 -5.69 2.89 18.79
C ALA A 387 -4.24 2.61 19.20
N ASP A 388 -3.92 1.38 19.57
CA ASP A 388 -2.58 0.95 19.95
C ASP A 388 -1.62 1.11 18.76
N GLU A 389 -2.02 0.62 17.59
CA GLU A 389 -1.22 0.75 16.38
C GLU A 389 -1.06 2.22 15.93
N ALA A 390 -2.13 3.01 16.00
CA ALA A 390 -2.07 4.44 15.71
C ALA A 390 -1.18 5.19 16.71
N ALA A 391 -1.10 4.74 17.97
CA ALA A 391 -0.23 5.33 18.99
C ALA A 391 1.24 5.05 18.70
N ILE A 392 1.58 3.83 18.28
CA ILE A 392 2.93 3.48 17.84
C ILE A 392 3.36 4.34 16.67
N GLY A 393 2.52 4.48 15.65
CA GLY A 393 2.83 5.30 14.47
C GLY A 393 2.84 6.80 14.75
N MET A 394 2.10 7.27 15.76
CA MET A 394 1.98 8.69 16.12
C MET A 394 3.20 9.21 16.89
N VAL A 395 3.69 8.45 17.88
CA VAL A 395 4.80 8.84 18.76
C VAL A 395 6.11 8.76 18.00
#